data_AF-A0A4P9J8H8-F1
#
_entry.id   AF-A0A4P9J8H8-F1
#
_cell.length_a   1.000
_cell.length_b   1.000
_cell.length_c   1.000
_cell.angle_alpha   90.00
_cell.angle_beta   90.00
_cell.angle_gamma   90.00
#
_symmetry.space_group_name_H-M   'P 1'
#
loop_
_entity.id
_entity.type
_entity.pdbx_description
1 polymer ?
#
loop_
_entity_poly.entity_id
_entity_poly.type
_entity_poly.pdbx_seq_one_letter_code
_entity_poly.pdbx_strand_id
1 'polypeptide(L)'
;MFDYTDRLSAALRARGADEALVRSAVRAVEPLEERDRVSAFGDPEDYAARLAPEPRRRPRVGLILLGLVLAVVLAIGLPVMAAAGVPATAALAPLSPVLALLALGAGVLAEFLRYLAAGRAATASRG
;
A
#
# COMPACT_ATOMS: atom_id res chain seq x y z
N MET A 1 25.93 14.38 18.14
CA MET A 1 24.59 14.36 18.74
C MET A 1 23.70 15.08 17.74
N PHE A 2 22.64 14.44 17.23
CA PHE A 2 21.77 15.06 16.23
C PHE A 2 20.80 16.03 16.92
N ASP A 3 20.71 17.26 16.41
CA ASP A 3 19.81 18.31 16.92
C ASP A 3 18.35 17.91 16.65
N TYR A 4 17.45 18.31 17.56
CA TYR A 4 16.00 18.10 17.46
C TYR A 4 15.45 18.45 16.08
N THR A 5 15.92 19.56 15.50
CA THR A 5 15.51 20.06 14.18
C THR A 5 15.92 19.14 13.04
N ASP A 6 17.11 18.54 13.12
CA ASP A 6 17.58 17.56 12.15
C ASP A 6 16.70 16.31 12.19
N ARG A 7 16.43 15.81 13.40
CA ARG A 7 15.57 14.62 13.60
C ARG A 7 14.14 14.85 13.12
N LEU A 8 13.57 16.02 13.43
CA LEU A 8 12.25 16.42 12.97
C LEU A 8 12.17 16.50 11.44
N SER A 9 13.15 17.15 10.79
CA SER A 9 13.17 17.28 9.34
C SER A 9 13.34 15.93 8.64
N ALA A 10 14.21 15.06 9.16
CA ALA A 10 14.39 13.70 8.67
C ALA A 10 13.10 12.88 8.82
N ALA A 11 12.43 12.93 9.97
CA ALA A 11 11.19 12.22 10.22
C ALA A 11 10.03 12.69 9.32
N LEU A 12 9.90 14.00 9.09
CA LEU A 12 8.90 14.55 8.17
C LEU A 12 9.16 14.13 6.72
N ARG A 13 10.41 14.22 6.24
CA ARG A 13 10.78 13.78 4.88
C ARG A 13 10.59 12.28 4.69
N ALA A 14 10.93 11.46 5.69
CA ALA A 14 10.70 10.01 5.66
C ALA A 14 9.21 9.67 5.49
N ARG A 15 8.31 10.52 6.02
CA ARG A 15 6.85 10.39 5.88
C ARG A 15 6.29 11.00 4.60
N GLY A 16 7.14 11.58 3.75
CA GLY A 16 6.73 12.19 2.49
C GLY A 16 6.06 13.55 2.65
N ALA A 17 6.31 14.25 3.75
CA ALA A 17 5.93 15.65 3.89
C ALA A 17 6.57 16.49 2.78
N ASP A 18 5.83 17.50 2.30
CA ASP A 18 6.35 18.45 1.34
C ASP A 18 7.31 19.46 1.99
N GLU A 19 8.19 20.06 1.19
CA GLU A 19 9.24 20.91 1.73
C GLU A 19 8.73 22.26 2.27
N ALA A 20 7.47 22.63 1.98
CA ALA A 20 6.84 23.76 2.66
C ALA A 20 6.39 23.38 4.08
N LEU A 21 5.83 22.18 4.28
CA LEU A 21 5.49 21.65 5.61
C LEU A 21 6.74 21.41 6.47
N VAL A 22 7.82 20.89 5.87
CA VAL A 22 9.10 20.72 6.60
C VAL A 22 9.62 22.07 7.09
N ARG A 23 9.66 23.09 6.23
CA ARG A 23 10.13 24.44 6.60
C ARG A 23 9.24 25.11 7.62
N SER A 24 7.92 24.99 7.50
CA SER A 24 6.99 25.60 8.46
C SER A 24 7.11 24.94 9.84
N ALA A 25 7.25 23.62 9.88
CA ALA A 25 7.45 22.88 11.12
C ALA A 25 8.78 23.23 11.80
N VAL A 26 9.88 23.26 11.06
CA VAL A 26 11.21 23.64 11.59
C VAL A 26 11.20 25.07 12.14
N ARG A 27 10.65 26.03 11.38
CA ARG A 27 10.56 27.44 11.81
C ARG A 27 9.72 27.61 13.08
N ALA A 28 8.76 26.73 13.34
CA ALA A 28 7.93 26.77 14.54
C ALA A 28 8.68 26.34 15.82
N VAL A 29 9.67 25.43 15.72
CA VAL A 29 10.47 24.95 16.86
C VAL A 29 11.83 25.63 17.02
N GLU A 30 12.36 26.23 15.95
CA GLU A 30 13.62 26.97 15.94
C GLU A 30 13.78 28.02 17.07
N PRO A 31 12.79 28.84 17.44
CA PRO A 31 12.97 29.89 18.45
C PRO A 31 13.11 29.37 19.89
N LEU A 32 12.92 28.07 20.13
CA LEU A 32 13.02 27.47 21.46
C LEU A 32 14.35 26.76 21.64
N GLU A 33 14.86 26.75 22.87
CA GLU A 33 16.01 25.94 23.29
C GLU A 33 15.68 24.44 23.23
N GLU A 34 16.67 23.59 23.04
CA GLU A 34 16.46 22.16 22.77
C GLU A 34 15.68 21.43 23.87
N ARG A 35 15.91 21.78 25.14
CA ARG A 35 15.15 21.23 26.28
C ARG A 35 13.68 21.66 26.25
N ASP A 36 13.41 22.89 25.84
CA ASP A 36 12.06 23.44 25.78
C ASP A 36 11.29 22.87 24.57
N ARG A 37 11.99 22.55 23.47
CA ARG A 37 11.39 21.86 22.31
C ARG A 37 10.80 20.50 22.70
N VAL A 38 11.58 19.67 23.40
CA VAL A 38 11.11 18.34 23.83
C VAL A 38 9.96 18.47 24.83
N SER A 39 10.02 19.44 25.75
CA SER A 39 8.92 19.67 26.71
C SER A 39 7.63 20.15 26.03
N ALA A 40 7.72 20.99 25.00
CA ALA A 40 6.57 21.61 24.35
C ALA A 40 5.96 20.73 23.26
N PHE A 41 6.79 20.02 22.49
CA PHE A 41 6.36 19.27 21.31
C PHE A 41 6.50 17.75 21.45
N GLY A 42 7.19 17.28 22.49
CA GLY A 42 7.51 15.87 22.71
C GLY A 42 8.70 15.41 21.86
N ASP A 43 8.79 14.11 21.61
CA ASP A 43 9.82 13.57 20.72
C ASP A 43 9.61 14.03 19.26
N PRO A 44 10.69 14.35 18.53
CA PRO A 44 10.59 14.88 17.17
C PRO A 44 9.91 13.91 16.20
N GLU A 45 10.07 12.60 16.40
CA GLU A 45 9.41 11.57 15.61
C GLU A 45 7.89 11.52 15.85
N ASP A 46 7.45 11.75 17.09
CA ASP A 46 6.04 11.79 17.48
C ASP A 46 5.37 13.08 17.03
N TYR A 47 6.10 14.19 17.09
CA TYR A 47 5.63 15.46 16.55
C TYR A 47 5.48 15.38 15.02
N ALA A 48 6.45 14.80 14.31
CA ALA A 48 6.35 14.52 12.88
C ALA A 48 5.17 13.61 12.53
N ALA A 49 4.87 12.59 13.36
CA ALA A 49 3.74 11.68 13.14
C ALA A 49 2.38 12.39 13.23
N ARG A 50 2.28 13.42 14.09
CA ARG A 50 1.08 14.24 14.24
C ARG A 50 0.89 15.23 13.09
N LEU A 51 1.98 15.82 12.61
CA LEU A 51 1.99 16.79 11.51
C LEU A 51 1.77 16.15 10.14
N ALA A 52 2.44 15.04 9.88
CA ALA A 52 2.37 14.30 8.63
C ALA A 52 2.02 12.84 8.94
N PRO A 53 0.75 12.54 9.27
CA PRO A 53 0.33 11.16 9.46
C PRO A 53 0.64 10.39 8.19
N GLU A 54 1.34 9.26 8.32
CA GLU A 54 1.68 8.43 7.17
C GLU A 54 0.41 8.22 6.34
N PRO A 55 0.43 8.51 5.02
CA PRO A 55 -0.69 8.18 4.18
C PRO A 55 -0.84 6.68 4.31
N ARG A 56 -1.88 6.24 5.04
CA ARG A 56 -2.24 4.83 5.19
C ARG A 56 -2.38 4.29 3.78
N ARG A 57 -1.30 3.74 3.23
CA ARG A 57 -1.30 3.05 1.94
C ARG A 57 -2.10 1.80 2.21
N ARG A 58 -3.43 1.92 2.12
CA ARG A 58 -4.31 0.76 2.17
C ARG A 58 -3.76 -0.18 1.11
N PRO A 59 -3.34 -1.39 1.47
CA PRO A 59 -2.91 -2.36 0.48
C PRO A 59 -4.10 -2.51 -0.46
N ARG A 60 -3.96 -2.02 -1.69
CA ARG A 60 -5.00 -2.12 -2.71
C ARG A 60 -4.92 -3.54 -3.22
N VAL A 61 -5.47 -4.50 -2.49
CA VAL A 61 -5.48 -5.94 -2.81
C VAL A 61 -6.56 -6.30 -3.83
N GLY A 62 -7.01 -5.33 -4.63
CA GLY A 62 -8.21 -5.46 -5.46
C GLY A 62 -8.11 -6.57 -6.50
N LEU A 63 -6.94 -6.75 -7.11
CA LEU A 63 -6.75 -7.76 -8.15
C LEU A 63 -6.58 -9.16 -7.55
N ILE A 64 -6.01 -9.26 -6.35
CA ILE A 64 -5.95 -10.52 -5.60
C ILE A 64 -7.36 -10.96 -5.19
N LEU A 65 -8.17 -10.04 -4.67
CA LEU A 65 -9.56 -10.33 -4.31
C LEU A 65 -10.39 -10.74 -5.54
N LEU A 66 -10.21 -10.05 -6.68
CA LEU A 66 -10.86 -10.43 -7.93
C LEU A 66 -10.43 -11.83 -8.39
N GLY A 67 -9.13 -12.12 -8.36
CA GLY A 67 -8.59 -13.44 -8.69
C GLY A 67 -9.13 -14.54 -7.77
N LEU A 68 -9.26 -14.25 -6.48
CA LEU A 68 -9.85 -15.16 -5.49
C LEU A 68 -11.33 -15.44 -5.77
N VAL A 69 -12.13 -14.40 -6.02
CA VAL A 69 -13.55 -14.56 -6.36
C VAL A 69 -13.70 -15.41 -7.63
N LEU A 70 -12.91 -15.12 -8.66
CA LEU A 70 -12.93 -15.91 -9.89
C LEU A 70 -12.50 -17.35 -9.64
N ALA A 71 -11.49 -17.58 -8.81
CA ALA A 71 -11.05 -18.92 -8.43
C ALA A 71 -12.15 -19.71 -7.72
N VAL A 72 -12.91 -19.09 -6.80
CA VAL A 72 -14.05 -19.73 -6.13
C VAL A 72 -15.15 -20.10 -7.14
N VAL A 73 -15.48 -19.18 -8.05
CA VAL A 73 -16.47 -19.43 -9.12
C VAL A 73 -16.02 -20.57 -10.02
N LEU A 74 -14.73 -20.65 -10.37
CA LEU A 74 -14.20 -21.72 -11.20
C LEU A 74 -14.12 -23.04 -10.44
N ALA A 75 -13.72 -23.05 -9.17
CA ALA A 75 -13.59 -24.27 -8.38
C ALA A 75 -14.95 -24.91 -8.04
N ILE A 76 -15.98 -24.08 -7.79
CA ILE A 76 -17.29 -24.55 -7.32
C ILE A 76 -18.35 -24.42 -8.41
N GLY A 77 -18.41 -23.28 -9.08
CA GLY A 77 -19.43 -22.99 -10.08
C GLY A 77 -19.35 -23.90 -11.31
N LEU A 78 -18.16 -24.18 -11.83
CA LEU A 78 -18.01 -25.09 -12.99
C LEU A 78 -18.51 -26.51 -12.71
N PRO A 79 -18.12 -27.18 -11.61
CA PRO A 79 -18.69 -28.48 -11.25
C PRO A 79 -20.21 -28.45 -11.05
N VAL A 80 -20.74 -27.40 -10.40
CA VAL A 80 -22.18 -27.23 -10.19
C VAL A 80 -22.93 -27.08 -11.51
N MET A 81 -22.41 -26.26 -12.43
CA MET A 81 -23.00 -26.07 -13.77
C MET A 81 -22.93 -27.35 -14.61
N ALA A 82 -21.84 -28.12 -14.48
CA ALA A 82 -21.73 -29.42 -15.15
C ALA A 82 -22.75 -30.43 -14.62
N ALA A 83 -22.95 -30.49 -13.30
CA ALA A 83 -23.99 -31.31 -12.68
C ALA A 83 -25.41 -30.88 -13.09
N ALA A 84 -25.62 -29.59 -13.35
CA ALA A 84 -26.87 -29.04 -13.85
C ALA A 84 -27.07 -29.22 -15.38
N GLY A 85 -26.13 -29.86 -16.09
CA GLY A 85 -26.24 -30.12 -17.52
C GLY A 85 -26.00 -28.91 -18.41
N VAL A 86 -25.33 -27.86 -17.91
CA VAL A 86 -25.02 -26.67 -18.72
C VAL A 86 -24.03 -27.04 -19.84
N PRO A 87 -24.33 -26.74 -21.11
CA PRO A 87 -23.47 -27.11 -22.23
C PRO A 87 -22.05 -26.54 -22.09
N ALA A 88 -21.07 -27.25 -22.63
CA ALA A 88 -19.63 -26.95 -22.56
C ALA A 88 -18.97 -27.00 -21.16
N THR A 89 -19.74 -27.00 -20.06
CA THR A 89 -19.15 -27.03 -18.71
C THR A 89 -18.66 -28.41 -18.27
N ALA A 90 -19.28 -29.49 -18.76
CA ALA A 90 -18.87 -30.87 -18.43
C ALA A 90 -17.44 -31.20 -18.86
N ALA A 91 -16.97 -30.67 -20.00
CA ALA A 91 -15.60 -30.86 -20.47
C ALA A 91 -14.57 -30.07 -19.64
N LEU A 92 -14.99 -28.95 -19.04
CA LEU A 92 -14.12 -28.04 -18.29
C LEU A 92 -14.14 -28.31 -16.78
N ALA A 93 -15.18 -28.95 -16.25
CA ALA A 93 -15.31 -29.26 -14.82
C ALA A 93 -14.12 -30.04 -14.22
N PRO A 94 -13.51 -31.04 -14.91
CA PRO A 94 -12.32 -31.71 -14.41
C PRO A 94 -11.10 -30.78 -14.25
N LEU A 95 -11.05 -29.70 -15.03
CA LEU A 95 -9.98 -28.71 -15.00
C LEU A 95 -10.27 -27.58 -14.00
N SER A 96 -11.43 -27.58 -13.34
CA SER A 96 -11.82 -26.54 -12.38
C SER A 96 -10.76 -26.22 -11.32
N PRO A 97 -10.02 -27.18 -10.72
CA PRO A 97 -9.01 -26.85 -9.73
C PRO A 97 -7.82 -26.10 -10.35
N VAL A 98 -7.41 -26.51 -11.56
CA VAL A 98 -6.29 -25.89 -12.28
C VAL A 98 -6.68 -24.48 -12.73
N LEU A 99 -7.89 -24.31 -13.28
CA LEU A 99 -8.40 -23.00 -13.70
C LEU A 99 -8.54 -22.04 -12.51
N ALA A 100 -8.97 -22.53 -11.36
CA ALA A 100 -9.05 -21.74 -10.14
C ALA A 100 -7.66 -21.28 -9.65
N LEU A 101 -6.67 -22.17 -9.66
CA LEU A 101 -5.28 -21.81 -9.31
C LEU A 101 -4.70 -20.78 -10.27
N LEU A 102 -4.95 -20.93 -11.58
CA LEU A 102 -4.51 -19.96 -12.58
C LEU A 102 -5.17 -18.59 -12.38
N ALA A 103 -6.48 -18.55 -12.09
CA ALA A 103 -7.18 -17.30 -11.80
C ALA A 103 -6.61 -16.58 -10.57
N LEU A 104 -6.33 -17.32 -9.50
CA LEU A 104 -5.71 -16.77 -8.31
C LEU A 104 -4.28 -16.27 -8.60
N GLY A 105 -3.47 -17.07 -9.28
CA GLY A 105 -2.11 -16.72 -9.69
C GLY A 105 -2.07 -15.48 -10.58
N ALA A 106 -3.01 -15.36 -11.52
CA ALA A 106 -3.15 -14.18 -12.37
C ALA A 106 -3.50 -12.93 -11.55
N GLY A 107 -4.39 -13.05 -10.56
CA GLY A 107 -4.71 -11.95 -9.64
C GLY A 107 -3.49 -11.47 -8.86
N VAL A 108 -2.70 -12.40 -8.31
CA VAL A 108 -1.45 -12.09 -7.59
C VAL A 108 -0.42 -11.44 -8.53
N LEU A 109 -0.21 -12.01 -9.71
CA LEU A 109 0.75 -11.48 -10.68
C LEU A 109 0.36 -10.08 -11.16
N ALA A 110 -0.92 -9.85 -11.45
CA ALA A 110 -1.43 -8.55 -11.87
C ALA A 110 -1.26 -7.49 -10.76
N GLU A 111 -1.52 -7.87 -9.50
CA GLU A 111 -1.28 -7.00 -8.34
C GLU A 111 0.19 -6.65 -8.19
N PHE A 112 1.07 -7.64 -8.36
CA PHE A 112 2.51 -7.45 -8.30
C PHE A 112 3.02 -6.53 -9.42
N LEU A 113 2.57 -6.74 -10.66
CA LEU A 113 2.91 -5.88 -11.79
C LEU A 113 2.40 -4.44 -11.58
N ARG A 114 1.19 -4.28 -11.04
CA ARG A 114 0.63 -2.97 -10.67
C ARG A 114 1.51 -2.28 -9.63
N TYR A 115 1.97 -3.02 -8.63
CA TYR A 115 2.89 -2.50 -7.60
C TYR A 115 4.21 -2.03 -8.21
N LEU A 116 4.82 -2.83 -9.10
CA LEU A 116 6.05 -2.46 -9.80
C LEU A 116 5.88 -1.24 -10.71
N ALA A 117 4.75 -1.13 -11.40
CA ALA A 117 4.45 0.02 -12.27
C ALA A 117 4.26 1.31 -11.45
N ALA A 118 3.53 1.23 -10.33
CA ALA A 118 3.34 2.36 -9.43
C ALA A 118 4.66 2.83 -8.80
N GLY A 119 5.57 1.90 -8.49
CA GLY A 119 6.92 2.22 -8.01
C GLY A 119 7.75 3.00 -9.04
N ARG A 120 7.72 2.61 -10.31
CA ARG A 120 8.44 3.29 -11.40
C ARG A 120 7.90 4.70 -11.70
N ALA A 121 6.60 4.89 -11.64
CA ALA A 121 5.99 6.20 -11.86
C ALA A 121 6.38 7.23 -10.79
N ALA A 122 6.56 6.78 -9.54
CA ALA A 122 6.96 7.65 -8.42
C ALA A 122 8.43 8.09 -8.48
N THR A 123 9.31 7.31 -9.13
CA THR A 123 10.71 7.70 -9.38
C THR A 123 10.87 8.61 -10.58
N ALA A 124 10.05 8.45 -11.62
CA ALA A 124 10.10 9.29 -12.82
C ALA A 124 9.61 10.73 -12.59
N SER A 125 8.73 10.98 -11.60
CA SER A 125 8.25 12.32 -11.27
C SER A 125 9.19 13.14 -10.37
N ARG A 126 10.42 12.65 -10.13
CA ARG A 126 11.43 13.29 -9.27
C ARG A 126 12.70 13.70 -10.02
N GLY A 127 12.77 13.47 -11.32
CA GLY A 127 13.83 13.97 -12.21
C GLY A 127 13.29 15.09 -13.08
#